data_AF-Q9VIN9-F1
#
_entry.id   AF-Q9VIN9-F1
#
_cell.length_a   1.000
_cell.length_b   1.000
_cell.length_c   1.000
_cell.angle_alpha   90.00
_cell.angle_beta   90.00
_cell.angle_gamma   90.00
#
_symmetry.space_group_name_H-M   'P 1'
#
loop_
_entity.id
_entity.type
_entity.pdbx_description
1 polymer ?
#
loop_
_entity_poly.entity_id
_entity_poly.type
_entity_poly.pdbx_seq_one_letter_code
_entity_poly.pdbx_strand_id
1 'polypeptide(L)'
;MLPIARGIYIGLVNITRNSRGALHTASALRCKAETSTEENNAAATEGEGEDNASGSAPDPKDRSKPIPVETSIRYLKSAAYKQTYGEDFVWTQYRRNHKGMYAPRKTRKTCIRQNRISTGNPCPICRDEYLVLDYRNTELLEQFISPHSGDVLSYSKTGLCQKSHLRLMVAVQQARDSGYLTYDVPFREYDYSEYYGQEQKQKA
;
A
#
# COMPACT_ATOMS: atom_id res chain seq x y z
N MET A 1 -13.97 -48.80 33.72
CA MET A 1 -13.55 -49.72 32.63
C MET A 1 -12.57 -48.97 31.72
N LEU A 2 -11.29 -49.08 32.07
CA LEU A 2 -10.08 -48.75 31.28
C LEU A 2 -9.99 -49.67 30.02
N PRO A 3 -8.99 -49.58 29.10
CA PRO A 3 -7.93 -48.57 28.86
C PRO A 3 -7.51 -48.36 27.35
N ILE A 4 -6.32 -47.74 27.15
CA ILE A 4 -5.26 -48.00 26.11
C ILE A 4 -5.33 -47.15 24.81
N ALA A 5 -4.31 -46.47 24.26
CA ALA A 5 -2.87 -46.20 24.50
C ALA A 5 -2.52 -44.89 23.74
N ARG A 6 -1.74 -43.93 24.28
CA ARG A 6 -0.27 -43.80 24.34
C ARG A 6 0.49 -43.80 23.00
N GLY A 7 1.04 -42.63 22.66
CA GLY A 7 2.35 -42.47 22.01
C GLY A 7 2.62 -41.01 21.61
N ILE A 8 3.82 -40.42 21.65
CA ILE A 8 5.17 -40.79 22.12
C ILE A 8 5.86 -39.45 22.45
N TYR A 9 6.71 -39.47 23.47
CA TYR A 9 7.49 -38.37 24.04
C TYR A 9 8.67 -37.88 23.16
N ILE A 10 8.90 -36.57 23.21
CA ILE A 10 10.15 -35.82 23.46
C ILE A 10 11.46 -36.37 22.87
N GLY A 11 12.09 -35.54 22.01
CA GLY A 11 13.53 -35.54 21.74
C GLY A 11 14.14 -34.16 21.97
N LEU A 12 14.94 -34.04 23.03
CA LEU A 12 15.87 -32.93 23.33
C LEU A 12 17.18 -33.15 22.56
N VAL A 13 17.72 -32.14 21.87
CA VAL A 13 19.18 -31.93 21.79
C VAL A 13 19.48 -30.43 21.66
N ASN A 14 20.19 -29.90 22.66
CA ASN A 14 20.88 -28.62 22.65
C ASN A 14 22.18 -28.75 21.85
N ILE A 15 22.45 -27.82 20.91
CA ILE A 15 23.80 -27.57 20.39
C ILE A 15 24.09 -26.07 20.44
N THR A 16 24.74 -25.71 21.54
CA THR A 16 25.89 -24.80 21.72
C THR A 16 26.14 -23.63 20.76
N ARG A 17 26.27 -22.47 21.41
CA ARG A 17 26.87 -21.19 20.98
C ARG A 17 28.30 -21.34 20.45
N ASN A 18 28.55 -20.87 19.21
CA ASN A 18 29.79 -20.26 18.71
C ASN A 18 29.49 -19.87 17.25
N SER A 19 29.84 -18.73 16.66
CA SER A 19 30.82 -17.70 16.93
C SER A 19 30.32 -16.37 16.35
N ARG A 20 30.75 -15.27 16.96
CA ARG A 20 30.54 -13.91 16.46
C ARG A 20 31.31 -13.72 15.16
N GLY A 21 30.62 -13.62 14.04
CA GLY A 21 31.15 -13.14 12.76
C GLY A 21 30.52 -11.79 12.42
N ALA A 22 31.04 -10.72 13.02
CA ALA A 22 30.71 -9.35 12.62
C ALA A 22 31.54 -9.01 11.37
N LEU A 23 30.95 -9.12 10.20
CA LEU A 23 31.49 -8.55 8.97
C LEU A 23 30.87 -7.16 8.77
N HIS A 24 31.51 -6.16 9.36
CA HIS A 24 31.33 -4.76 8.94
C HIS A 24 32.37 -4.47 7.85
N THR A 25 31.97 -4.60 6.60
CA THR A 25 32.68 -3.99 5.48
C THR A 25 32.19 -2.55 5.35
N ALA A 26 32.93 -1.63 5.95
CA ALA A 26 32.82 -0.21 5.65
C ALA A 26 33.49 0.04 4.29
N SER A 27 32.69 0.15 3.23
CA SER A 27 33.13 0.78 1.99
C SER A 27 32.73 2.25 2.05
N ALA A 28 33.73 3.10 2.28
CA ALA A 28 33.69 4.53 2.02
C ALA A 28 33.21 4.79 0.59
N LEU A 29 32.29 5.73 0.39
CA LEU A 29 32.22 6.63 -0.77
C LEU A 29 31.10 7.67 -0.56
N ARG A 30 31.54 8.87 -0.16
CA ARG A 30 31.00 10.21 -0.44
C ARG A 30 29.47 10.39 -0.49
N CYS A 31 28.91 10.92 0.61
CA CYS A 31 27.77 11.83 0.54
C CYS A 31 28.29 13.25 0.22
N LYS A 32 27.84 13.85 -0.89
CA LYS A 32 27.88 15.31 -1.06
C LYS A 32 26.65 15.87 -0.34
N ALA A 33 26.88 16.67 0.69
CA ALA A 33 25.89 17.57 1.25
C ALA A 33 25.88 18.83 0.39
N GLU A 34 24.73 19.20 -0.15
CA GLU A 34 24.50 20.53 -0.71
C GLU A 34 23.55 21.28 0.24
N THR A 35 24.08 22.38 0.73
CA THR A 35 23.48 23.36 1.63
C THR A 35 22.28 24.05 0.96
N SER A 36 21.20 24.15 1.73
CA SER A 36 20.10 25.07 1.47
C SER A 36 20.61 26.51 1.40
N THR A 37 20.36 27.18 0.29
CA THR A 37 20.35 28.64 0.24
C THR A 37 19.10 29.03 -0.52
N GLU A 38 18.26 29.79 0.17
CA GLU A 38 17.05 30.40 -0.33
C GLU A 38 17.40 31.43 -1.42
N GLU A 39 16.35 31.78 -2.18
CA GLU A 39 16.17 33.00 -2.98
C GLU A 39 16.43 32.94 -4.49
N ASN A 40 15.32 33.23 -5.21
CA ASN A 40 15.20 33.94 -6.49
C ASN A 40 14.96 33.15 -7.78
N ASN A 41 13.66 33.03 -8.10
CA ASN A 41 13.01 33.44 -9.36
C ASN A 41 13.90 33.64 -10.61
N ALA A 42 13.80 32.72 -11.58
CA ALA A 42 13.79 32.95 -13.04
C ALA A 42 13.65 31.58 -13.73
N ALA A 43 12.51 31.25 -14.33
CA ALA A 43 12.28 31.39 -15.77
C ALA A 43 13.27 30.59 -16.66
N ALA A 44 12.70 29.61 -17.38
CA ALA A 44 13.22 28.88 -18.54
C ALA A 44 14.35 27.84 -18.30
N THR A 45 14.04 26.56 -18.55
CA THR A 45 14.47 25.87 -19.78
C THR A 45 13.91 24.45 -19.77
N GLU A 46 13.21 24.12 -20.84
CA GLU A 46 12.60 22.82 -21.12
C GLU A 46 13.71 21.77 -21.28
N GLY A 47 13.67 20.74 -20.44
CA GLY A 47 14.53 19.57 -20.58
C GLY A 47 13.94 18.64 -21.62
N GLU A 48 14.27 18.91 -22.89
CA GLU A 48 14.09 17.97 -23.99
C GLU A 48 14.98 16.74 -23.74
N GLY A 49 14.38 15.66 -23.26
CA GLY A 49 14.92 14.32 -23.43
C GLY A 49 14.64 13.87 -24.85
N GLU A 50 15.55 14.16 -25.77
CA GLU A 50 15.55 13.62 -27.13
C GLU A 50 15.82 12.10 -27.09
N ASP A 51 14.76 11.31 -26.92
CA ASP A 51 14.75 9.91 -27.35
C ASP A 51 14.46 9.85 -28.86
N ASN A 52 15.49 10.10 -29.66
CA ASN A 52 15.50 9.82 -31.10
C ASN A 52 15.53 8.29 -31.33
N ALA A 53 14.39 7.65 -31.55
CA ALA A 53 14.28 6.40 -32.31
C ALA A 53 12.81 6.09 -32.68
N SER A 54 12.46 6.32 -33.95
CA SER A 54 11.32 5.77 -34.70
C SER A 54 10.50 4.69 -33.97
N GLY A 55 9.45 5.06 -33.23
CA GLY A 55 8.73 4.14 -32.35
C GLY A 55 7.22 4.30 -32.48
N SER A 56 6.53 3.20 -32.76
CA SER A 56 5.07 3.09 -32.65
C SER A 56 4.58 3.70 -31.32
N ALA A 57 3.44 4.40 -31.35
CA ALA A 57 2.81 4.96 -30.15
C ALA A 57 2.78 3.91 -29.01
N PRO A 58 3.06 4.31 -27.75
CA PRO A 58 3.13 3.38 -26.64
C PRO A 58 1.82 2.61 -26.50
N ASP A 59 1.92 1.29 -26.38
CA ASP A 59 0.77 0.39 -26.23
C ASP A 59 -0.01 0.78 -24.96
N PRO A 60 -1.27 1.25 -25.03
CA PRO A 60 -2.01 1.76 -23.86
C PRO A 60 -2.32 0.67 -22.81
N LYS A 61 -2.10 -0.59 -23.17
CA LYS A 61 -2.31 -1.77 -22.33
C LYS A 61 -1.04 -2.28 -21.66
N ASP A 62 0.13 -1.76 -22.04
CA ASP A 62 1.40 -2.19 -21.47
C ASP A 62 1.58 -1.62 -20.05
N ARG A 63 2.02 -2.46 -19.12
CA ARG A 63 2.24 -2.15 -17.70
C ARG A 63 3.59 -2.69 -17.25
N SER A 64 4.55 -2.78 -18.18
CA SER A 64 5.92 -3.25 -17.96
C SER A 64 6.74 -2.29 -17.09
N LYS A 65 6.58 -0.98 -17.28
CA LYS A 65 7.31 0.07 -16.56
C LYS A 65 6.56 0.49 -15.29
N PRO A 66 7.09 0.23 -14.08
CA PRO A 66 6.46 0.71 -12.84
C PRO A 66 6.62 2.23 -12.73
N ILE A 67 5.53 2.92 -12.40
CA ILE A 67 5.52 4.37 -12.17
C ILE A 67 5.95 4.67 -10.73
N PRO A 68 6.87 5.64 -10.52
CA PRO A 68 7.28 6.02 -9.18
C PRO A 68 6.15 6.75 -8.43
N VAL A 69 6.16 6.63 -7.11
CA VAL A 69 5.09 7.12 -6.23
C VAL A 69 4.94 8.64 -6.33
N GLU A 70 6.05 9.34 -6.46
CA GLU A 70 6.11 10.80 -6.54
C GLU A 70 5.38 11.32 -7.80
N THR A 71 5.42 10.55 -8.88
CA THR A 71 4.66 10.86 -10.10
C THR A 71 3.17 10.65 -9.87
N SER A 72 2.77 9.60 -9.14
CA SER A 72 1.35 9.38 -8.80
C SER A 72 0.77 10.50 -7.95
N ILE A 73 1.53 11.00 -6.96
CA ILE A 73 1.12 12.12 -6.10
C ILE A 73 1.00 13.40 -6.92
N ARG A 74 1.96 13.67 -7.82
CA ARG A 74 1.88 14.82 -8.74
C ARG A 74 0.67 14.72 -9.67
N TYR A 75 0.36 13.51 -10.15
CA TYR A 75 -0.78 13.28 -11.04
C TYR A 75 -2.12 13.61 -10.38
N LEU A 76 -2.35 13.22 -9.13
CA LEU A 76 -3.59 13.57 -8.41
C LEU A 76 -3.84 15.08 -8.32
N LYS A 77 -2.76 15.86 -8.21
CA LYS A 77 -2.80 17.34 -8.16
C LYS A 77 -2.89 17.99 -9.55
N SER A 78 -2.79 17.22 -10.63
CA SER A 78 -2.76 17.73 -11.98
C SER A 78 -4.15 18.08 -12.51
N ALA A 79 -4.21 18.99 -13.50
CA ALA A 79 -5.45 19.31 -14.21
C ALA A 79 -6.01 18.10 -14.97
N ALA A 80 -5.16 17.18 -15.44
CA ALA A 80 -5.58 15.98 -16.16
C ALA A 80 -6.40 15.04 -15.26
N TYR A 81 -6.01 14.86 -14.00
CA TYR A 81 -6.79 14.09 -13.03
C TYR A 81 -8.15 14.74 -12.77
N LYS A 82 -8.18 16.06 -12.55
CA LYS A 82 -9.43 16.80 -12.34
C LYS A 82 -10.36 16.74 -13.56
N GLN A 83 -9.81 16.80 -14.78
CA GLN A 83 -10.59 16.68 -16.00
C GLN A 83 -11.20 15.28 -16.20
N THR A 84 -10.50 14.23 -15.77
CA THR A 84 -10.92 12.83 -15.98
C THR A 84 -11.90 12.34 -14.91
N TYR A 85 -11.63 12.62 -13.64
CA TYR A 85 -12.43 12.12 -12.50
C TYR A 85 -13.35 13.19 -11.89
N GLY A 86 -13.04 14.47 -12.04
CA GLY A 86 -13.81 15.55 -11.43
C GLY A 86 -13.61 15.62 -9.92
N GLU A 87 -14.71 15.75 -9.18
CA GLU A 87 -14.76 15.75 -7.71
C GLU A 87 -15.13 14.37 -7.14
N ASP A 88 -15.46 13.42 -8.02
CA ASP A 88 -15.87 12.07 -7.63
C ASP A 88 -14.66 11.17 -7.32
N PHE A 89 -14.88 10.15 -6.49
CA PHE A 89 -13.89 9.10 -6.28
C PHE A 89 -13.57 8.32 -7.57
N VAL A 90 -12.32 7.85 -7.67
CA VAL A 90 -11.80 7.13 -8.86
C VAL A 90 -12.68 5.96 -9.32
N TRP A 91 -13.35 5.28 -8.38
CA TRP A 91 -14.16 4.09 -8.65
C TRP A 91 -15.63 4.39 -8.93
N THR A 92 -16.13 5.61 -8.73
CA THR A 92 -17.55 5.97 -8.89
C THR A 92 -18.05 5.73 -10.31
N GLN A 93 -17.26 6.10 -11.31
CA GLN A 93 -17.61 5.95 -12.73
C GLN A 93 -17.48 4.50 -13.25
N TYR A 94 -16.95 3.57 -12.45
CA TYR A 94 -16.67 2.22 -12.92
C TYR A 94 -17.85 1.27 -12.70
N ARG A 95 -18.28 0.61 -13.79
CA ARG A 95 -19.30 -0.44 -13.77
C ARG A 95 -18.73 -1.75 -14.30
N ARG A 96 -18.87 -2.82 -13.52
CA ARG A 96 -18.39 -4.16 -13.89
C ARG A 96 -19.42 -4.94 -14.71
N ASN A 97 -18.97 -5.45 -15.85
CA ASN A 97 -19.75 -6.39 -16.66
C ASN A 97 -19.86 -7.75 -15.96
N HIS A 98 -21.09 -8.21 -15.73
CA HIS A 98 -21.42 -9.52 -15.17
C HIS A 98 -22.81 -9.96 -15.67
N LYS A 99 -23.10 -11.27 -15.59
CA LYS A 99 -24.38 -11.82 -16.02
C LYS A 99 -25.42 -11.70 -14.90
N GLY A 100 -26.62 -11.25 -15.25
CA GLY A 100 -27.77 -11.17 -14.34
C GLY A 100 -27.80 -9.93 -13.46
N MET A 101 -28.80 -9.86 -12.58
CA MET A 101 -29.00 -8.74 -11.64
C MET A 101 -27.96 -8.70 -10.52
N TYR A 102 -27.50 -9.88 -10.10
CA TYR A 102 -26.60 -10.00 -8.95
C TYR A 102 -25.16 -10.25 -9.40
N ALA A 103 -24.26 -9.38 -8.96
CA ALA A 103 -22.83 -9.55 -9.19
C ALA A 103 -22.30 -10.79 -8.46
N PRO A 104 -21.33 -11.52 -9.04
CA PRO A 104 -20.61 -12.57 -8.32
C PRO A 104 -19.97 -12.01 -7.05
N ARG A 105 -20.11 -12.73 -5.93
CA ARG A 105 -19.60 -12.31 -4.61
C ARG A 105 -18.12 -11.91 -4.61
N LYS A 106 -17.31 -12.52 -5.49
CA LYS A 106 -15.88 -12.24 -5.63
C LYS A 106 -15.59 -11.55 -6.96
N THR A 107 -14.68 -10.58 -6.93
CA THR A 107 -14.13 -9.98 -8.16
C THR A 107 -13.11 -10.90 -8.82
N ARG A 108 -12.66 -10.55 -10.03
CA ARG A 108 -11.63 -11.33 -10.72
C ARG A 108 -10.31 -11.24 -9.96
N LYS A 109 -9.47 -12.28 -10.07
CA LYS A 109 -8.18 -12.38 -9.37
C LYS A 109 -7.23 -11.21 -9.69
N THR A 110 -7.02 -10.93 -10.98
CA THR A 110 -6.16 -9.84 -11.47
C THR A 110 -6.69 -9.30 -12.80
N CYS A 111 -6.45 -8.01 -13.09
CA CYS A 111 -6.67 -7.42 -14.41
C CYS A 111 -5.43 -7.49 -15.32
N ILE A 112 -4.24 -7.57 -14.73
CA ILE A 112 -2.95 -7.54 -15.42
C ILE A 112 -2.35 -8.94 -15.35
N ARG A 113 -1.92 -9.47 -16.51
CA ARG A 113 -1.20 -10.75 -16.67
C ARG A 113 -0.02 -10.52 -17.60
N GLN A 114 1.16 -11.04 -17.26
CA GLN A 114 2.38 -10.86 -18.05
C GLN A 114 2.64 -9.38 -18.39
N ASN A 115 2.51 -8.49 -17.39
CA ASN A 115 2.68 -7.04 -17.52
C ASN A 115 1.78 -6.37 -18.58
N ARG A 116 0.70 -7.02 -19.03
CA ARG A 116 -0.27 -6.45 -19.96
C ARG A 116 -1.68 -6.53 -19.41
N ILE A 117 -2.52 -5.54 -19.73
CA ILE A 117 -3.95 -5.60 -19.39
C ILE A 117 -4.61 -6.70 -20.20
N SER A 118 -4.99 -7.80 -19.53
CA SER A 118 -5.63 -8.95 -20.18
C SER A 118 -7.16 -8.83 -20.24
N THR A 119 -7.74 -7.83 -19.56
CA THR A 119 -9.20 -7.68 -19.46
C THR A 119 -9.70 -6.52 -20.30
N GLY A 120 -10.84 -6.68 -20.99
CA GLY A 120 -11.44 -5.58 -21.77
C GLY A 120 -11.95 -4.40 -20.93
N ASN A 121 -12.46 -4.67 -19.72
CA ASN A 121 -12.91 -3.64 -18.77
C ASN A 121 -12.10 -3.74 -17.45
N PRO A 122 -10.86 -3.20 -17.40
CA PRO A 122 -9.97 -3.27 -16.23
C PRO A 122 -10.49 -2.48 -15.03
N CYS A 123 -10.00 -2.83 -13.82
CA CYS A 123 -10.39 -2.15 -12.59
C CYS A 123 -10.01 -0.65 -12.59
N PRO A 124 -10.63 0.21 -11.77
CA PRO A 124 -10.30 1.65 -11.72
C PRO A 124 -8.83 1.98 -11.51
N ILE A 125 -8.13 1.19 -10.69
CA ILE A 125 -6.68 1.31 -10.43
C ILE A 125 -5.84 0.66 -11.54
N CYS A 126 -6.41 -0.27 -12.30
CA CYS A 126 -5.69 -1.05 -13.30
C CYS A 126 -5.75 -0.39 -14.69
N ARG A 127 -6.81 0.40 -14.95
CA ARG A 127 -7.01 1.13 -16.20
C ARG A 127 -6.00 2.27 -16.34
N ASP A 128 -5.80 3.01 -15.25
CA ASP A 128 -4.92 4.16 -15.17
C ASP A 128 -3.61 3.74 -14.50
N GLU A 129 -2.51 3.94 -15.19
CA GLU A 129 -1.18 3.52 -14.72
C GLU A 129 -0.61 4.46 -13.67
N TYR A 130 -1.02 5.73 -13.67
CA TYR A 130 -0.54 6.74 -12.73
C TYR A 130 -1.14 6.57 -11.33
N LEU A 131 -2.20 5.77 -11.17
CA LEU A 131 -2.80 5.46 -9.88
C LEU A 131 -2.05 4.33 -9.18
N VAL A 132 -0.96 4.68 -8.50
CA VAL A 132 -0.12 3.76 -7.74
C VAL A 132 -0.61 3.67 -6.30
N LEU A 133 -0.94 2.45 -5.87
CA LEU A 133 -1.29 2.15 -4.47
C LEU A 133 -0.01 2.03 -3.63
N ASP A 134 0.33 3.10 -2.92
CA ASP A 134 1.43 3.18 -1.97
C ASP A 134 0.94 3.83 -0.66
N TYR A 135 1.58 3.52 0.46
CA TYR A 135 1.25 4.08 1.79
C TYR A 135 1.48 5.59 1.88
N ARG A 136 2.37 6.15 1.06
CA ARG A 136 2.65 7.60 1.03
C ARG A 136 1.55 8.41 0.35
N ASN A 137 0.74 7.78 -0.49
CA ASN A 137 -0.29 8.45 -1.28
C ASN A 137 -1.64 8.46 -0.53
N THR A 138 -1.72 9.28 0.51
CA THR A 138 -2.91 9.38 1.39
C THR A 138 -4.15 9.82 0.61
N GLU A 139 -4.02 10.82 -0.28
CA GLU A 139 -5.10 11.36 -1.12
C GLU A 139 -5.80 10.27 -1.95
N LEU A 140 -5.05 9.29 -2.46
CA LEU A 140 -5.63 8.15 -3.19
C LEU A 140 -6.24 7.11 -2.24
N LEU A 141 -5.55 6.79 -1.14
CA LEU A 141 -5.99 5.74 -0.20
C LEU A 141 -7.30 6.11 0.50
N GLU A 142 -7.46 7.37 0.89
CA GLU A 142 -8.66 7.90 1.56
C GLU A 142 -9.93 7.66 0.73
N GLN A 143 -9.85 7.72 -0.60
CA GLN A 143 -10.99 7.45 -1.50
C GLN A 143 -11.54 6.03 -1.39
N PHE A 144 -10.74 5.09 -0.88
CA PHE A 144 -11.13 3.68 -0.68
C PHE A 144 -11.43 3.35 0.77
N ILE A 145 -11.40 4.34 1.67
CA ILE A 145 -11.72 4.17 3.09
C ILE A 145 -13.10 4.78 3.36
N SER A 146 -13.89 4.12 4.20
CA SER A 146 -15.16 4.66 4.67
C SER A 146 -14.93 5.82 5.63
N PRO A 147 -15.50 7.02 5.40
CA PRO A 147 -15.29 8.17 6.30
C PRO A 147 -15.92 7.96 7.69
N HIS A 148 -16.90 7.07 7.82
CA HIS A 148 -17.62 6.84 9.08
C HIS A 148 -17.09 5.66 9.89
N SER A 149 -16.64 4.60 9.22
CA SER A 149 -16.16 3.39 9.92
C SER A 149 -14.65 3.27 9.94
N GLY A 150 -13.93 4.03 9.11
CA GLY A 150 -12.47 3.88 8.95
C GLY A 150 -12.07 2.58 8.24
N ASP A 151 -13.02 1.76 7.81
CA ASP A 151 -12.74 0.49 7.15
C ASP A 151 -12.45 0.65 5.66
N VAL A 152 -11.60 -0.23 5.13
CA VAL A 152 -11.34 -0.30 3.69
C VAL A 152 -12.58 -0.86 2.98
N LEU A 153 -13.08 -0.13 1.99
CA LEU A 153 -14.24 -0.54 1.21
C LEU A 153 -13.96 -1.85 0.46
N SER A 154 -14.89 -2.81 0.57
CA SER A 154 -14.82 -4.08 -0.13
C SER A 154 -14.69 -3.89 -1.65
N TYR A 155 -13.92 -4.76 -2.31
CA TYR A 155 -13.83 -4.80 -3.78
C TYR A 155 -15.17 -4.99 -4.48
N SER A 156 -16.21 -5.46 -3.78
CA SER A 156 -17.56 -5.58 -4.34
C SER A 156 -18.21 -4.21 -4.58
N LYS A 157 -17.86 -3.20 -3.76
CA LYS A 157 -18.31 -1.81 -3.91
C LYS A 157 -17.42 -1.04 -4.87
N THR A 158 -16.10 -1.14 -4.70
CA THR A 158 -15.12 -0.35 -5.48
C THR A 158 -14.80 -0.93 -6.85
N GLY A 159 -15.12 -2.21 -7.10
CA GLY A 159 -14.89 -2.87 -8.38
C GLY A 159 -13.43 -3.27 -8.67
N LEU A 160 -12.57 -3.23 -7.65
CA LEU A 160 -11.15 -3.62 -7.76
C LEU A 160 -10.96 -5.12 -8.04
N CYS A 161 -9.84 -5.48 -8.69
CA CYS A 161 -9.41 -6.87 -8.73
C CYS A 161 -8.85 -7.31 -7.37
N GLN A 162 -8.92 -8.61 -7.05
CA GLN A 162 -8.50 -9.11 -5.74
C GLN A 162 -7.04 -8.78 -5.43
N LYS A 163 -6.15 -8.84 -6.44
CA LYS A 163 -4.74 -8.47 -6.30
C LYS A 163 -4.55 -6.99 -5.93
N SER A 164 -5.26 -6.07 -6.58
CA SER A 164 -5.19 -4.64 -6.25
C SER A 164 -5.80 -4.34 -4.89
N HIS A 165 -6.89 -5.02 -4.52
CA HIS A 165 -7.49 -4.86 -3.20
C HIS A 165 -6.56 -5.35 -2.08
N LEU A 166 -5.86 -6.47 -2.28
CA LEU A 166 -4.84 -6.93 -1.33
C LEU A 166 -3.71 -5.89 -1.17
N ARG A 167 -3.23 -5.32 -2.29
CA ARG A 167 -2.23 -4.24 -2.25
C ARG A 167 -2.74 -3.00 -1.51
N LEU A 168 -3.99 -2.62 -1.74
CA LEU A 168 -4.64 -1.52 -1.04
C LEU A 168 -4.67 -1.79 0.47
N MET A 169 -5.09 -2.97 0.91
CA MET A 169 -5.11 -3.33 2.33
C MET A 169 -3.72 -3.23 2.97
N VAL A 170 -2.69 -3.74 2.29
CA VAL A 170 -1.31 -3.65 2.77
C VAL A 170 -0.85 -2.20 2.86
N ALA A 171 -1.13 -1.37 1.83
CA ALA A 171 -0.76 0.04 1.82
C ALA A 171 -1.47 0.83 2.92
N VAL A 172 -2.76 0.58 3.16
CA VAL A 172 -3.52 1.22 4.25
C VAL A 172 -2.97 0.81 5.62
N GLN A 173 -2.67 -0.48 5.82
CA GLN A 173 -2.09 -0.93 7.08
C GLN A 173 -0.72 -0.28 7.31
N GLN A 174 0.14 -0.27 6.31
CA GLN A 174 1.45 0.37 6.39
C GLN A 174 1.35 1.89 6.62
N ALA A 175 0.36 2.55 6.02
CA ALA A 175 0.11 3.98 6.22
C ALA A 175 -0.36 4.29 7.66
N ARG A 176 -1.18 3.43 8.27
CA ARG A 176 -1.57 3.53 9.68
C ARG A 176 -0.38 3.32 10.61
N ASP A 177 0.41 2.28 10.36
CA ASP A 177 1.60 1.96 11.16
C ASP A 177 2.65 3.08 11.10
N SER A 178 2.76 3.76 9.95
CA SER A 178 3.69 4.88 9.74
C SER A 178 3.12 6.24 10.18
N GLY A 179 1.84 6.32 10.58
CA GLY A 179 1.19 7.57 10.98
C GLY A 179 0.80 8.52 9.83
N TYR A 180 0.76 8.05 8.58
CA TYR A 180 0.26 8.85 7.44
C TYR A 180 -1.27 8.94 7.43
N LEU A 181 -1.97 7.91 7.91
CA LEU A 181 -3.42 7.89 8.04
C LEU A 181 -3.84 7.84 9.51
N THR A 182 -4.76 8.71 9.88
CA THR A 182 -5.40 8.70 11.20
C THR A 182 -6.43 7.57 11.28
N TYR A 183 -6.49 6.90 12.43
CA TYR A 183 -7.50 5.88 12.71
C TYR A 183 -7.79 5.82 14.22
N ASP A 184 -8.92 5.23 14.57
CA ASP A 184 -9.32 5.10 15.98
C ASP A 184 -8.51 4.01 16.67
N VAL A 185 -7.72 4.40 17.67
CA VAL A 185 -6.95 3.48 18.51
C VAL A 185 -7.77 3.16 19.76
N PRO A 186 -8.10 1.89 20.04
CA PRO A 186 -8.86 1.54 21.23
C PRO A 186 -8.03 1.84 22.49
N PHE A 187 -8.67 2.46 23.48
CA PHE A 187 -8.06 2.66 24.79
C PHE A 187 -7.97 1.32 25.54
N ARG A 188 -6.83 1.05 26.17
CA ARG A 188 -6.63 -0.13 27.01
C ARG A 188 -6.68 0.28 28.47
N GLU A 189 -7.66 -0.25 29.20
CA GLU A 189 -7.73 -0.12 30.66
C GLU A 189 -6.77 -1.10 31.33
N TYR A 190 -6.14 -0.67 32.41
CA TYR A 190 -5.21 -1.48 33.21
C TYR A 190 -5.68 -1.49 34.67
N ASP A 191 -5.57 -2.64 35.32
CA ASP A 191 -5.68 -2.71 36.77
C ASP A 191 -4.34 -2.29 37.39
N TYR A 192 -4.26 -1.06 37.88
CA TYR A 192 -3.06 -0.51 38.50
C TYR A 192 -2.68 -1.25 39.80
N SER A 193 -3.59 -2.00 40.42
CA SER A 193 -3.31 -2.75 41.65
C SER A 193 -2.30 -3.88 41.46
N GLU A 194 -2.10 -4.34 40.22
CA GLU A 194 -1.09 -5.34 39.84
C GLU A 194 0.33 -4.75 39.75
N TYR A 195 0.45 -3.45 39.47
CA TYR A 195 1.73 -2.76 39.28
C TYR A 195 2.28 -2.18 40.58
N TYR A 196 1.39 -1.80 41.50
CA TYR A 196 1.79 -1.32 42.81
C TYR A 196 2.17 -2.50 43.71
N GLY A 197 3.44 -2.56 44.12
CA GLY A 197 3.90 -3.47 45.16
C GLY A 197 3.07 -3.31 46.44
N GLN A 198 2.99 -4.36 47.25
CA GLN A 198 2.16 -4.40 48.48
C GLN A 198 2.42 -3.21 49.43
N GLU A 199 3.59 -2.57 49.34
CA GLU A 199 4.00 -1.39 50.11
C GLU A 199 3.13 -0.15 49.87
N GLN A 200 2.49 -0.01 48.70
CA GLN A 200 1.59 1.12 48.42
C GLN A 200 0.12 0.84 48.82
N LYS A 201 -0.28 -0.42 48.96
CA LYS A 201 -1.62 -0.80 49.49
C LYS A 201 -1.80 -0.40 50.95
N GLN A 202 -0.72 -0.10 51.68
CA GLN A 202 -0.75 0.31 53.10
C GLN A 202 -0.72 1.83 53.32
N LYS A 203 -0.54 2.64 52.26
CA LYS A 203 -0.45 4.12 52.35
C LYS A 203 -1.71 4.88 51.88
N ALA A 204 -2.73 4.16 51.42
CA ALA A 204 -4.08 4.67 51.17
C ALA A 204 -5.01 4.20 52.29
#